data_AF-A0A0F0Y112-F1
#
_entry.id   AF-A0A0F0Y112-F1
#
_cell.length_a   1.000
_cell.length_b   1.000
_cell.length_c   1.000
_cell.angle_alpha   90.00
_cell.angle_beta   90.00
_cell.angle_gamma   90.00
#
_symmetry.space_group_name_H-M   'P 1'
#
loop_
_entity.id
_entity.type
_entity.pdbx_description
1 polymer ?
#
loop_
_entity_poly.entity_id
_entity_poly.type
_entity_poly.pdbx_seq_one_letter_code
_entity_poly.pdbx_strand_id
1 'polypeptide(L)'
;MSWNKDAAVSYLRSHALGRSHSECAKFTRLAILAGGVKVANTDYAKDYGVELLRAGFSELPPGSTLIAGDVAVIQPYPGGNGIGHMTMYDGTQWISDFVQKSMYPGPGYRKMQPSFKIYRMH
;
A
#
# COMPACT_ATOMS: atom_id res chain seq x y z
N MET A 1 -5.78 15.28 -14.56
CA MET A 1 -6.02 15.29 -13.10
C MET A 1 -4.66 15.13 -12.45
N SER A 2 -4.25 16.07 -11.60
CA SER A 2 -2.94 16.01 -10.92
C SER A 2 -3.05 15.19 -9.64
N TRP A 3 -2.05 14.34 -9.39
CA TRP A 3 -1.90 13.59 -8.14
C TRP A 3 -1.70 14.53 -6.95
N ASN A 4 -2.51 14.39 -5.90
CA ASN A 4 -2.37 15.11 -4.64
C ASN A 4 -1.98 14.14 -3.51
N LYS A 5 -0.67 14.01 -3.27
CA LYS A 5 -0.13 13.12 -2.23
C LYS A 5 -0.61 13.49 -0.82
N ASP A 6 -0.77 14.78 -0.53
CA ASP A 6 -1.12 15.23 0.82
C ASP A 6 -2.57 14.87 1.14
N ALA A 7 -3.47 14.93 0.15
CA ALA A 7 -4.84 14.46 0.28
C ALA A 7 -4.89 12.93 0.47
N ALA A 8 -4.10 12.17 -0.28
CA ALA A 8 -4.03 10.71 -0.13
C ALA A 8 -3.55 10.31 1.27
N VAL A 9 -2.46 10.92 1.74
CA VAL A 9 -1.90 10.66 3.07
C VAL A 9 -2.83 11.11 4.19
N SER A 10 -3.50 12.26 4.04
CA SER A 10 -4.50 12.74 5.00
C SER A 10 -5.69 11.80 5.11
N TYR A 11 -6.17 11.28 3.98
CA TYR A 11 -7.22 10.26 3.96
C TYR A 11 -6.77 8.99 4.68
N LEU A 12 -5.58 8.50 4.34
CA LEU A 12 -4.99 7.30 4.91
C LEU A 12 -4.87 7.38 6.45
N ARG A 13 -4.38 8.50 6.98
CA ARG A 13 -4.25 8.74 8.43
C ARG A 13 -5.60 8.82 9.13
N SER A 14 -6.54 9.56 8.57
CA SER A 14 -7.85 9.80 9.21
C SER A 14 -8.79 8.59 9.19
N HIS A 15 -8.56 7.64 8.28
CA HIS A 15 -9.37 6.43 8.13
C HIS A 15 -8.69 5.18 8.70
N ALA A 16 -7.47 5.29 9.22
CA ALA A 16 -6.78 4.15 9.83
C ALA A 16 -7.56 3.62 11.04
N LEU A 17 -7.85 2.32 11.04
CA LEU A 17 -8.52 1.63 12.14
C LEU A 17 -7.51 1.26 13.23
N GLY A 18 -8.01 0.91 14.42
CA GLY A 18 -7.17 0.50 15.55
C GLY A 18 -6.42 -0.84 15.36
N ARG A 19 -6.85 -1.67 14.40
CA ARG A 19 -6.23 -2.95 14.04
C ARG A 19 -6.60 -3.33 12.60
N SER A 20 -5.92 -4.34 12.06
CA SER A 20 -6.24 -4.91 10.74
C SER A 20 -7.68 -5.42 10.69
N HIS A 21 -8.42 -5.01 9.66
CA HIS A 21 -9.74 -5.53 9.31
C HIS A 21 -9.69 -6.37 8.02
N SER A 22 -8.48 -6.64 7.50
CA SER A 22 -8.25 -7.37 6.24
C SER A 22 -8.76 -6.61 5.01
N GLU A 23 -8.87 -5.28 5.11
CA GLU A 23 -9.32 -4.39 4.05
C GLU A 23 -8.18 -3.53 3.49
N CYS A 24 -6.92 -3.95 3.71
CA CYS A 24 -5.71 -3.22 3.32
C CYS A 24 -5.76 -2.67 1.89
N ALA A 25 -6.11 -3.51 0.92
CA ALA A 25 -6.20 -3.14 -0.49
C ALA A 25 -7.25 -2.05 -0.74
N LYS A 26 -8.41 -2.16 -0.10
CA LYS A 26 -9.51 -1.19 -0.22
C LYS A 26 -9.11 0.16 0.37
N PHE A 27 -8.56 0.19 1.57
CA PHE A 27 -8.20 1.45 2.25
C PHE A 27 -7.07 2.17 1.52
N THR A 28 -6.03 1.45 1.09
CA THR A 28 -4.96 2.06 0.30
C THR A 28 -5.47 2.55 -1.05
N ARG A 29 -6.36 1.82 -1.74
CA ARG A 29 -6.99 2.30 -2.98
C ARG A 29 -7.85 3.55 -2.77
N LEU A 30 -8.61 3.62 -1.68
CA LEU A 30 -9.42 4.80 -1.35
C LEU A 30 -8.55 6.01 -1.02
N ALA A 31 -7.40 5.82 -0.36
CA ALA A 31 -6.42 6.88 -0.17
C ALA A 31 -5.87 7.39 -1.50
N ILE A 32 -5.52 6.50 -2.44
CA ILE A 32 -5.08 6.90 -3.78
C ILE A 32 -6.18 7.67 -4.52
N LEU A 33 -7.44 7.22 -4.40
CA LEU A 33 -8.59 7.92 -4.98
C LEU A 33 -8.80 9.31 -4.37
N ALA A 34 -8.62 9.48 -3.07
CA ALA A 34 -8.67 10.77 -2.39
C ALA A 34 -7.55 11.71 -2.88
N GLY A 35 -6.40 11.16 -3.30
CA GLY A 35 -5.35 11.88 -4.01
C GLY A 35 -5.65 12.19 -5.48
N GLY A 36 -6.83 11.83 -5.98
CA GLY A 36 -7.29 12.15 -7.33
C GLY A 36 -6.94 11.11 -8.41
N VAL A 37 -6.40 9.95 -8.03
CA VAL A 37 -6.03 8.88 -8.97
C VAL A 37 -6.94 7.68 -8.79
N LYS A 38 -7.60 7.26 -9.87
CA LYS A 38 -8.46 6.07 -9.86
C LYS A 38 -7.65 4.84 -10.22
N VAL A 39 -7.53 3.90 -9.27
CA VAL A 39 -6.96 2.57 -9.49
C VAL A 39 -8.10 1.56 -9.63
N ALA A 40 -8.02 0.64 -10.59
CA ALA A 40 -9.03 -0.42 -10.73
C ALA A 40 -9.01 -1.36 -9.52
N ASN A 41 -10.12 -2.04 -9.25
CA ASN A 41 -10.16 -3.03 -8.19
C ASN A 41 -9.52 -4.34 -8.66
N THR A 42 -8.83 -5.02 -7.75
CA THR A 42 -8.55 -6.46 -7.85
C THR A 42 -9.11 -7.17 -6.62
N ASP A 43 -9.27 -8.49 -6.70
CA ASP A 43 -9.74 -9.30 -5.57
C ASP A 43 -8.65 -9.49 -4.50
N TYR A 44 -7.38 -9.46 -4.90
CA TYR A 44 -6.25 -9.70 -4.00
C TYR A 44 -5.22 -8.57 -4.03
N ALA A 45 -4.73 -8.22 -2.83
CA ALA A 45 -3.73 -7.17 -2.65
C ALA A 45 -2.46 -7.42 -3.47
N LYS A 46 -2.00 -8.68 -3.54
CA LYS A 46 -0.81 -9.10 -4.31
C LYS A 46 -0.86 -8.76 -5.81
N ASP A 47 -2.06 -8.57 -6.36
CA ASP A 47 -2.29 -8.37 -7.81
C ASP A 47 -2.39 -6.88 -8.19
N TYR A 48 -2.34 -5.96 -7.22
CA TYR A 48 -2.48 -4.52 -7.47
C TYR A 48 -1.34 -3.89 -8.27
N GLY A 49 -0.19 -4.56 -8.40
CA GLY A 49 0.97 -4.00 -9.11
C GLY A 49 0.66 -3.54 -10.54
N VAL A 50 -0.03 -4.38 -11.32
CA VAL A 50 -0.43 -4.02 -12.70
C VAL A 50 -1.42 -2.85 -12.73
N GLU A 51 -2.36 -2.80 -11.77
CA GLU A 51 -3.36 -1.72 -11.74
C GLU A 51 -2.75 -0.38 -11.30
N LEU A 52 -1.74 -0.40 -10.43
CA LEU A 52 -0.97 0.79 -10.07
C LEU A 52 -0.21 1.34 -11.29
N LEU A 53 0.47 0.46 -12.03
CA LEU A 53 1.17 0.84 -13.27
C LEU A 53 0.21 1.43 -14.31
N ARG A 54 -0.95 0.80 -14.51
CA ARG A 54 -2.01 1.31 -15.43
C ARG A 54 -2.57 2.66 -14.99
N ALA A 55 -2.62 2.91 -13.69
CA ALA A 55 -3.06 4.19 -13.13
C ALA A 55 -2.00 5.30 -13.20
N GLY A 56 -0.78 5.00 -13.69
CA GLY A 56 0.30 5.96 -13.89
C GLY A 56 1.39 5.94 -12.82
N PHE A 57 1.34 5.02 -11.85
CA PHE A 57 2.46 4.82 -10.93
C PHE A 57 3.65 4.18 -11.66
N SER A 58 4.84 4.40 -11.12
CA SER A 58 6.07 3.73 -11.55
C SER A 58 6.60 2.84 -10.43
N GLU A 59 7.09 1.65 -10.77
CA GLU A 59 7.80 0.78 -9.83
C GLU A 59 9.16 1.40 -9.48
N LEU A 60 9.46 1.48 -8.18
CA LEU A 60 10.73 2.00 -7.69
C LEU A 60 11.81 0.90 -7.67
N PRO A 61 13.06 1.24 -8.04
CA PRO A 61 14.19 0.34 -7.84
C PRO A 61 14.36 -0.05 -6.36
N PRO A 62 14.84 -1.27 -6.06
CA PRO A 62 15.18 -1.67 -4.70
C PRO A 62 16.16 -0.68 -4.04
N GLY A 63 15.91 -0.32 -2.78
CA GLY A 63 16.75 0.61 -2.03
C GLY A 63 16.46 2.10 -2.26
N SER A 64 15.45 2.43 -3.07
CA SER A 64 14.99 3.82 -3.25
C SER A 64 14.58 4.46 -1.93
N THR A 65 14.90 5.74 -1.76
CA THR A 65 14.45 6.53 -0.61
C THR A 65 12.93 6.66 -0.64
N LEU A 66 12.27 6.26 0.45
CA LEU A 66 10.82 6.33 0.60
C LEU A 66 10.34 7.77 0.81
N ILE A 67 9.22 8.12 0.20
CA ILE A 67 8.52 9.39 0.42
C ILE A 67 7.04 9.14 0.70
N ALA A 68 6.39 10.15 1.29
CA ALA A 68 4.95 10.11 1.53
C ALA A 68 4.17 9.87 0.22
N GLY A 69 3.27 8.89 0.23
CA GLY A 69 2.48 8.46 -0.93
C GLY A 69 3.01 7.21 -1.63
N ASP A 70 4.20 6.70 -1.28
CA ASP A 70 4.70 5.44 -1.81
C ASP A 70 3.81 4.27 -1.41
N VAL A 71 3.49 3.40 -2.35
CA VAL A 71 2.61 2.24 -2.15
C VAL A 71 3.43 0.96 -2.26
N ALA A 72 3.44 0.13 -1.22
CA ALA A 72 4.02 -1.20 -1.26
C ALA A 72 2.95 -2.26 -1.52
N VAL A 73 3.24 -3.16 -2.45
CA VAL A 73 2.49 -4.41 -2.68
C VAL A 73 3.39 -5.58 -2.28
N ILE A 74 2.95 -6.34 -1.29
CA ILE A 74 3.70 -7.42 -0.65
C ILE A 74 3.06 -8.75 -1.04
N GLN A 75 3.87 -9.70 -1.50
CA GLN A 75 3.42 -11.04 -1.85
C GLN A 75 3.08 -11.86 -0.60
N PRO A 76 2.21 -12.88 -0.71
CA PRO A 76 1.95 -13.81 0.39
C PRO A 76 3.21 -14.60 0.76
N TYR A 77 3.22 -15.16 1.97
CA TYR A 77 4.30 -16.02 2.46
C TYR A 77 3.79 -17.44 2.75
N PRO A 78 4.67 -18.47 2.74
CA PRO A 78 4.28 -19.84 3.08
C PRO A 78 3.63 -19.94 4.47
N GLY A 79 2.45 -20.55 4.56
CA GLY A 79 1.66 -20.65 5.79
C GLY A 79 0.85 -19.39 6.16
N GLY A 80 0.95 -18.32 5.36
CA GLY A 80 0.08 -17.15 5.44
C GLY A 80 -1.18 -17.29 4.58
N ASN A 81 -2.01 -16.25 4.56
CA ASN A 81 -3.10 -16.16 3.58
C ASN A 81 -2.55 -15.90 2.16
N GLY A 82 -3.31 -16.29 1.13
CA GLY A 82 -2.92 -16.11 -0.27
C GLY A 82 -3.21 -14.73 -0.88
N ILE A 83 -3.64 -13.75 -0.05
CA ILE A 83 -4.15 -12.45 -0.53
C ILE A 83 -3.02 -11.44 -0.76
N GLY A 84 -1.92 -11.58 -0.01
CA GLY A 84 -0.85 -10.57 0.05
C GLY A 84 -1.24 -9.39 0.93
N HIS A 85 -0.52 -8.27 0.77
CA HIS A 85 -0.78 -7.04 1.52
C HIS A 85 -0.48 -5.79 0.68
N MET A 86 -1.26 -4.74 0.85
CA MET A 86 -1.01 -3.43 0.23
C MET A 86 -1.03 -2.35 1.30
N THR A 87 -0.06 -1.45 1.27
CA THR A 87 0.10 -0.40 2.28
C THR A 87 0.76 0.83 1.66
N MET A 88 0.53 2.01 2.24
CA MET A 88 1.12 3.27 1.79
C MET A 88 1.97 3.90 2.89
N TYR A 89 3.10 4.47 2.51
CA TYR A 89 3.98 5.21 3.41
C TYR A 89 3.47 6.65 3.57
N ASP A 90 3.24 7.10 4.79
CA ASP A 90 2.70 8.43 5.08
C ASP A 90 3.79 9.52 5.24
N GLY A 91 5.05 9.13 5.06
CA GLY A 91 6.24 9.95 5.30
C GLY A 91 7.02 9.56 6.56
N THR A 92 6.38 8.88 7.51
CA THR A 92 7.00 8.42 8.78
C THR A 92 6.73 6.95 9.08
N GLN A 93 5.56 6.43 8.70
CA GLN A 93 5.08 5.09 9.01
C GLN A 93 4.28 4.52 7.83
N TRP A 94 4.13 3.19 7.84
CA TRP A 94 3.32 2.48 6.86
C TRP A 94 1.89 2.32 7.38
N ILE A 95 0.90 2.63 6.55
CA ILE A 95 -0.51 2.58 6.91
C ILE A 95 -1.29 1.88 5.78
N SER A 96 -2.15 0.93 6.15
CA SER A 96 -3.11 0.29 5.26
C SER A 96 -4.54 0.65 5.71
N ASP A 97 -5.32 -0.35 6.08
CA ASP A 97 -6.51 -0.26 6.91
C ASP A 97 -6.20 0.05 8.39
N PHE A 98 -4.93 0.01 8.81
CA PHE A 98 -4.48 0.37 10.16
C PHE A 98 -3.05 0.90 10.15
N VAL A 99 -2.63 1.55 11.24
CA VAL A 99 -1.24 2.01 11.44
C VAL A 99 -0.34 0.81 11.75
N GLN A 100 0.70 0.61 10.95
CA GLN A 100 1.57 -0.56 11.07
C GLN A 100 2.87 -0.24 11.81
N LYS A 101 3.43 -1.23 12.50
CA LYS A 101 4.76 -1.14 13.15
C LYS A 101 5.92 -1.09 12.15
N SER A 102 5.69 -1.61 10.94
CA SER A 102 6.64 -1.69 9.83
C SER A 102 5.85 -1.89 8.54
N MET A 103 6.51 -1.86 7.37
CA MET A 103 5.85 -2.20 6.09
C MET A 103 5.19 -3.58 6.11
N TYR A 104 5.83 -4.55 6.76
CA TYR A 104 5.24 -5.87 7.02
C TYR A 104 4.21 -5.79 8.17
N PRO A 105 2.91 -6.04 7.89
CA PRO A 105 1.83 -5.70 8.81
C PRO A 105 1.79 -6.62 10.05
N GLY A 106 2.18 -7.89 9.89
CA GLY A 106 2.03 -8.92 10.92
C GLY A 106 3.34 -9.66 11.24
N PRO A 107 3.37 -10.44 12.33
CA PRO A 107 4.56 -11.20 12.75
C PRO A 107 5.01 -12.21 11.69
N GLY A 108 4.09 -12.88 11.01
CA GLY A 108 4.41 -13.81 9.90
C GLY A 108 5.11 -13.11 8.75
N TYR A 109 4.58 -11.97 8.29
CA TYR A 109 5.22 -11.13 7.26
C TYR A 109 6.61 -10.66 7.69
N ARG A 110 6.78 -10.18 8.94
CA ARG A 110 8.08 -9.72 9.45
C ARG A 110 9.11 -10.85 9.56
N LYS A 111 8.68 -12.06 9.92
CA LYS A 111 9.54 -13.23 10.03
C LYS A 111 9.97 -13.75 8.65
N MET A 112 9.02 -13.86 7.73
CA MET A 112 9.24 -14.52 6.44
C MET A 112 9.79 -13.57 5.36
N GLN A 113 9.53 -12.27 5.50
CA GLN A 113 9.98 -11.23 4.56
C GLN A 113 9.70 -11.58 3.08
N PRO A 114 8.44 -11.86 2.70
CA PRO A 114 8.11 -12.16 1.32
C PRO A 114 8.43 -10.97 0.41
N SER A 115 8.67 -11.25 -0.87
CA SER A 115 8.99 -10.23 -1.85
C SER A 115 7.91 -9.14 -1.91
N PHE A 116 8.35 -7.90 -2.10
CA PHE A 116 7.47 -6.75 -2.28
C PHE A 116 7.99 -5.88 -3.42
N LYS A 117 7.10 -5.02 -3.92
CA LYS A 117 7.42 -3.95 -4.86
C LYS A 117 6.85 -2.65 -4.32
N ILE A 118 7.54 -1.54 -4.56
CA ILE A 118 7.09 -0.20 -4.19
C ILE A 118 6.78 0.58 -5.45
N TYR A 119 5.69 1.34 -5.41
CA TYR A 119 5.19 2.13 -6.52
C TYR A 119 5.03 3.59 -6.09
N ARG A 120 5.40 4.51 -6.98
CA ARG A 120 5.31 5.96 -6.76
C ARG A 120 4.55 6.64 -7.90
N MET A 121 3.66 7.55 -7.54
CA MET A 121 3.04 8.48 -8.48
C MET A 121 3.81 9.81 -8.46
N HIS A 122 4.09 10.35 -9.65
CA HIS A 122 4.87 11.56 -9.86
C HIS A 122 3.99 12.76 -10.21
#